data_AF-A0A7U9HE69-F1
#
_entry.id   AF-A0A7U9HE69-F1
#
_cell.length_a   1.000
_cell.length_b   1.000
_cell.length_c   1.000
_cell.angle_alpha   90.00
_cell.angle_beta   90.00
_cell.angle_gamma   90.00
#
_symmetry.space_group_name_H-M   'P 1'
#
loop_
_entity.id
_entity.type
_entity.pdbx_description
1 polymer ?
#
loop_
_entity_poly.entity_id
_entity_poly.type
_entity_poly.pdbx_seq_one_letter_code
_entity_poly.pdbx_strand_id
1 'polypeptide(L)'
;MLALLDPLWGRITRVTVNPVHWPVIPRKVPVAGRVVKVGWFLAEQDPHELLLLSYRVGRWNLLVIPPSTPAASAAWLMAAGSDPLGTSTASRLVAEAENLRAAAQDDRASEAVWNSEGGHVADPAPRPRIPGATPGVPNQAKGM
;
A
#
# COMPACT_ATOMS: atom_id res chain seq x y z
N MET A 1 7.11 -21.11 -15.25
CA MET A 1 6.43 -19.85 -14.87
C MET A 1 5.80 -19.15 -16.08
N LEU A 2 6.56 -18.63 -17.07
CA LEU A 2 5.97 -17.96 -18.25
C LEU A 2 4.99 -18.84 -19.07
N ALA A 3 5.24 -20.15 -19.18
CA ALA A 3 4.35 -21.07 -19.88
C ALA A 3 2.97 -21.26 -19.22
N LEU A 4 2.83 -20.91 -17.93
CA LEU A 4 1.56 -20.95 -17.21
C LEU A 4 0.63 -19.79 -17.64
N LEU A 5 1.20 -18.75 -18.25
CA LEU A 5 0.46 -17.58 -18.71
C LEU A 5 -0.14 -17.79 -20.10
N ASP A 6 0.33 -18.78 -20.85
CA ASP A 6 -0.15 -19.08 -22.20
C ASP A 6 -1.66 -19.36 -22.29
N PRO A 7 -2.28 -20.12 -21.37
CA PRO A 7 -3.72 -20.34 -21.37
C PRO A 7 -4.52 -19.07 -21.04
N LEU A 8 -3.94 -18.16 -20.26
CA LEU A 8 -4.62 -16.95 -19.78
C LEU A 8 -4.49 -15.79 -20.79
N TRP A 9 -3.30 -15.60 -21.35
CA TRP A 9 -2.94 -14.40 -22.13
C TRP A 9 -2.45 -14.73 -23.54
N GLY A 10 -2.53 -16.00 -23.94
CA GLY A 10 -2.01 -16.48 -25.20
C GLY A 10 -0.48 -16.55 -25.22
N ARG A 11 0.07 -16.92 -26.37
CA ARG A 11 1.51 -17.11 -26.54
C ARG A 11 2.26 -15.78 -26.42
N ILE A 12 3.05 -15.64 -25.37
CA ILE A 12 3.97 -14.52 -25.18
C ILE A 12 5.12 -14.64 -26.18
N THR A 13 5.38 -13.58 -26.94
CA THR A 13 6.43 -13.57 -27.98
C THR A 13 7.59 -12.65 -27.65
N ARG A 14 7.34 -11.59 -26.88
CA ARG A 14 8.35 -10.62 -26.48
C ARG A 14 8.06 -10.09 -25.08
N VAL A 15 9.13 -9.87 -24.32
CA VAL A 15 9.13 -9.15 -23.05
C VAL A 15 9.97 -7.89 -23.22
N THR A 16 9.58 -6.77 -22.64
CA THR A 16 10.47 -5.61 -22.49
C THR A 16 10.54 -5.16 -21.04
N VAL A 17 11.72 -4.68 -20.63
CA VAL A 17 12.02 -4.17 -19.29
C VAL A 17 12.65 -2.79 -19.39
N ASN A 18 12.46 -1.97 -18.37
CA ASN A 18 13.38 -0.86 -18.14
C ASN A 18 14.64 -1.41 -17.43
N PRO A 19 15.85 -1.12 -17.92
CA PRO A 19 17.07 -1.70 -17.36
C PRO A 19 17.51 -1.13 -16.00
N VAL A 20 16.87 -0.06 -15.49
CA VAL A 20 17.27 0.64 -14.25
C VAL A 20 17.41 -0.31 -13.05
N HIS A 21 16.52 -1.29 -12.90
CA HIS A 21 16.54 -2.26 -11.79
C HIS A 21 16.98 -3.67 -12.20
N TRP A 22 17.42 -3.86 -13.45
CA TRP A 22 17.72 -5.18 -14.02
C TRP A 22 19.22 -5.31 -14.31
N PRO A 23 20.03 -5.88 -13.41
CA PRO A 23 21.48 -5.94 -13.56
C PRO A 23 21.93 -6.79 -14.76
N VAL A 24 21.14 -7.79 -15.14
CA VAL A 24 21.38 -8.62 -16.33
C VAL A 24 20.07 -8.78 -17.09
N ILE A 25 20.08 -8.45 -18.38
CA ILE A 25 18.91 -8.57 -19.25
C ILE A 25 19.25 -9.58 -20.36
N PRO A 26 18.88 -10.85 -20.20
CA PRO A 26 19.16 -11.87 -21.20
C PRO A 26 18.34 -11.60 -22.46
N ARG A 27 18.98 -11.41 -23.62
CA ARG A 27 18.27 -11.12 -24.90
C ARG A 27 17.27 -12.18 -25.33
N LYS A 28 17.43 -13.42 -24.85
CA LYS A 28 16.63 -14.60 -25.21
C LYS A 28 16.43 -15.45 -23.96
N VAL A 29 15.18 -15.79 -23.66
CA VAL A 29 14.82 -16.65 -22.52
C VAL A 29 14.08 -17.89 -23.03
N PRO A 30 14.58 -19.12 -22.73
CA PRO A 30 13.86 -20.33 -23.07
C PRO A 30 12.65 -20.53 -22.15
N VAL A 31 11.49 -20.79 -22.74
CA VAL A 31 10.21 -21.03 -22.05
C VAL A 31 9.50 -22.18 -22.75
N ALA A 32 9.33 -23.32 -22.06
CA ALA A 32 8.57 -24.48 -22.54
C ALA A 32 8.87 -24.84 -24.02
N GLY A 33 10.14 -25.06 -24.34
CA GLY A 33 10.60 -25.43 -25.68
C GLY A 33 10.63 -24.30 -26.72
N ARG A 34 10.40 -23.05 -26.30
CA ARG A 34 10.35 -21.86 -27.16
C ARG A 34 11.30 -20.79 -26.64
N VAL A 35 11.67 -19.82 -27.49
CA VAL A 35 12.50 -18.69 -27.08
C VAL A 35 11.69 -17.41 -27.10
N VAL A 36 11.63 -16.72 -25.97
CA VAL A 36 11.04 -15.38 -25.84
C VAL A 36 12.15 -14.35 -25.98
N LYS A 37 11.96 -13.34 -26.83
CA LYS A 37 12.91 -12.23 -26.97
C LYS A 37 12.71 -11.23 -25.85
N VAL A 38 13.79 -10.77 -25.25
CA VAL A 38 13.77 -9.69 -24.25
C VAL A 38 14.38 -8.44 -24.87
N GLY A 39 13.59 -7.37 -24.92
CA GLY A 39 14.05 -6.03 -25.25
C GLY A 39 14.14 -5.16 -24.00
N TRP A 40 14.69 -3.97 -24.16
CA TRP A 40 14.70 -2.97 -23.10
C TRP A 40 14.54 -1.58 -23.70
N PHE A 41 13.88 -0.69 -22.94
CA PHE A 41 13.69 0.72 -23.27
C PHE A 41 13.90 1.52 -22.00
N LEU A 42 14.71 2.57 -22.06
CA LEU A 42 15.10 3.35 -20.88
C LEU A 42 14.13 4.51 -20.62
N ALA A 43 13.82 5.30 -21.64
CA ALA A 43 13.11 6.57 -21.49
C ALA A 43 11.58 6.40 -21.49
N GLU A 44 11.06 5.44 -22.25
CA GLU A 44 9.63 5.29 -22.50
C GLU A 44 8.96 4.24 -21.60
N GLN A 45 9.73 3.41 -20.91
CA GLN A 45 9.21 2.32 -20.09
C GLN A 45 9.39 2.63 -18.60
N ASP A 46 8.35 2.40 -17.79
CA ASP A 46 8.42 2.60 -16.34
C ASP A 46 9.44 1.61 -15.70
N PRO A 47 10.32 2.08 -14.79
CA PRO A 47 11.30 1.24 -14.08
C PRO A 47 10.71 0.01 -13.38
N HIS A 48 9.48 0.13 -12.86
CA HIS A 48 8.79 -0.91 -12.09
C HIS A 48 7.80 -1.71 -12.94
N GLU A 49 7.89 -1.62 -14.26
CA GLU A 49 6.95 -2.27 -15.17
C GLU A 49 7.63 -3.25 -16.14
N LEU A 50 6.99 -4.39 -16.33
CA LEU A 50 7.29 -5.41 -17.32
C LEU A 50 6.24 -5.36 -18.43
N LEU A 51 6.67 -5.17 -19.66
CA LEU A 51 5.80 -5.25 -20.82
C LEU A 51 5.82 -6.66 -21.40
N LEU A 52 4.65 -7.27 -21.58
CA LEU A 52 4.49 -8.51 -22.31
C LEU A 52 3.72 -8.26 -23.61
N LEU A 53 4.22 -8.81 -24.70
CA LEU A 53 3.54 -8.77 -26.00
C LEU A 53 3.08 -10.18 -26.38
N SER A 54 1.76 -10.35 -26.42
CA SER A 54 1.07 -11.52 -26.93
C SER A 54 0.54 -11.22 -28.34
N TYR A 55 0.74 -12.17 -29.26
CA TYR A 55 0.26 -12.00 -30.64
C TYR A 55 -1.27 -11.98 -30.75
N ARG A 56 -1.96 -12.63 -29.80
CA ARG A 56 -3.41 -12.83 -29.85
C ARG A 56 -4.17 -11.86 -28.93
N VAL A 57 -3.57 -11.48 -27.80
CA VAL A 57 -4.23 -10.68 -26.75
C VAL A 57 -3.60 -9.28 -26.64
N GLY A 58 -2.56 -8.98 -27.41
CA GLY A 58 -1.94 -7.65 -27.46
C GLY A 58 -0.96 -7.40 -26.32
N ARG A 59 -0.95 -6.17 -25.84
CA ARG A 59 0.04 -5.63 -24.90
C ARG A 59 -0.45 -5.73 -23.46
N TRP A 60 0.40 -6.24 -22.58
CA TRP A 60 0.14 -6.37 -21.15
C TRP A 60 1.23 -5.70 -20.34
N ASN A 61 0.80 -4.95 -19.35
CA ASN A 61 1.62 -4.17 -18.44
C ASN A 61 1.59 -4.86 -17.06
N LEU A 62 2.75 -5.27 -16.55
CA LEU A 62 2.87 -5.97 -15.28
C LEU A 62 3.72 -5.16 -14.29
N LEU A 63 3.21 -4.95 -13.09
CA LEU A 63 3.96 -4.38 -11.97
C LEU A 63 4.99 -5.39 -11.44
N VAL A 64 6.24 -4.94 -11.29
CA VAL A 64 7.33 -5.71 -10.67
C VAL A 64 7.43 -5.34 -9.20
N ILE A 65 7.22 -6.32 -8.32
CA ILE A 65 7.39 -6.17 -6.87
C ILE A 65 8.74 -6.81 -6.48
N PRO A 66 9.73 -6.03 -6.01
CA PRO A 66 10.99 -6.57 -5.52
C PRO A 66 10.78 -7.55 -4.36
N PRO A 67 11.61 -8.61 -4.24
CA PRO A 67 11.49 -9.57 -3.14
C PRO A 67 11.83 -8.96 -1.76
N SER A 68 12.52 -7.82 -1.74
CA SER A 68 12.81 -7.05 -0.52
C SER A 68 11.63 -6.21 -0.03
N THR A 69 10.55 -6.10 -0.81
CA THR A 69 9.35 -5.36 -0.42
C THR A 69 8.65 -6.09 0.73
N PRO A 70 8.30 -5.40 1.85
CA PRO A 70 7.59 -6.02 2.96
C PRO A 70 6.25 -6.62 2.53
N ALA A 71 5.83 -7.70 3.20
CA ALA A 71 4.62 -8.43 2.84
C ALA A 71 3.37 -7.54 2.78
N ALA A 72 3.20 -6.60 3.71
CA ALA A 72 2.06 -5.68 3.71
C ALA A 72 2.05 -4.76 2.49
N SER A 73 3.20 -4.14 2.16
CA SER A 73 3.36 -3.31 0.97
C SER A 73 3.19 -4.13 -0.32
N ALA A 74 3.72 -5.35 -0.37
CA ALA A 74 3.57 -6.25 -1.51
C ALA A 74 2.09 -6.65 -1.71
N ALA A 75 1.35 -6.94 -0.63
CA ALA A 75 -0.07 -7.25 -0.71
C ALA A 75 -0.88 -6.06 -1.24
N TRP A 76 -0.59 -4.86 -0.76
CA TRP A 76 -1.22 -3.63 -1.25
C TRP A 76 -0.89 -3.38 -2.73
N LEU A 77 0.38 -3.52 -3.13
CA LEU A 77 0.80 -3.38 -4.53
C LEU A 77 0.15 -4.41 -5.45
N MET A 78 0.00 -5.66 -5.01
CA MET A 78 -0.71 -6.70 -5.78
C MET A 78 -2.19 -6.33 -5.99
N ALA A 79 -2.85 -5.79 -4.96
CA ALA A 79 -4.23 -5.35 -5.06
C ALA A 79 -4.36 -4.14 -6.00
N ALA A 80 -3.56 -3.10 -5.79
CA ALA A 80 -3.60 -1.87 -6.58
C ALA A 80 -3.20 -2.12 -8.05
N GLY A 81 -2.20 -2.95 -8.30
CA GLY A 81 -1.75 -3.30 -9.65
C GLY A 81 -2.69 -4.23 -10.41
N SER A 82 -3.65 -4.88 -9.73
CA SER A 82 -4.65 -5.74 -10.35
C SER A 82 -6.00 -5.06 -10.58
N ASP A 83 -6.15 -3.80 -10.15
CA ASP A 83 -7.38 -3.03 -10.36
C ASP A 83 -7.60 -2.76 -11.86
N PRO A 84 -8.67 -3.30 -12.48
CA PRO A 84 -8.96 -3.08 -13.90
C PRO A 84 -9.23 -1.62 -14.26
N LEU A 85 -9.60 -0.78 -13.27
CA LEU A 85 -9.85 0.64 -13.43
C LEU A 85 -8.64 1.50 -13.03
N GLY A 86 -7.55 0.87 -12.59
CA GLY A 86 -6.32 1.53 -12.19
C GLY A 86 -5.68 2.27 -13.37
N THR A 87 -5.40 3.56 -13.16
CA THR A 87 -4.72 4.42 -14.16
C THR A 87 -3.35 4.90 -13.68
N SER A 88 -2.93 4.47 -12.48
CA SER A 88 -1.66 4.82 -11.87
C SER A 88 -0.50 4.09 -12.56
N THR A 89 0.64 4.75 -12.70
CA THR A 89 1.86 4.09 -13.19
C THR A 89 2.46 3.20 -12.11
N ALA A 90 3.25 2.21 -12.53
CA ALA A 90 3.92 1.30 -11.61
C ALA A 90 4.81 2.05 -10.61
N SER A 91 5.59 3.04 -11.08
CA SER A 91 6.40 3.88 -10.20
C SER A 91 5.58 4.66 -9.17
N ARG A 92 4.41 5.18 -9.55
CA ARG A 92 3.54 5.92 -8.64
C ARG A 92 2.96 5.01 -7.56
N LEU A 93 2.54 3.81 -7.93
CA LEU A 93 2.08 2.79 -6.96
C LEU A 93 3.20 2.41 -5.99
N VAL A 94 4.42 2.18 -6.48
CA VAL A 94 5.57 1.88 -5.60
C VAL A 94 5.85 3.02 -4.63
N ALA A 95 5.85 4.27 -5.10
CA ALA A 95 6.04 5.44 -4.23
C ALA A 95 4.92 5.56 -3.17
N GLU A 96 3.68 5.29 -3.54
CA GLU A 96 2.55 5.30 -2.61
C GLU A 96 2.66 4.19 -1.56
N ALA A 97 3.11 2.99 -1.95
CA ALA A 97 3.34 1.90 -1.01
C ALA A 97 4.43 2.23 0.03
N GLU A 98 5.48 2.95 -0.36
CA GLU A 98 6.51 3.42 0.56
C GLU A 98 5.97 4.51 1.50
N ASN A 99 5.14 5.43 1.00
CA ASN A 99 4.49 6.44 1.84
C ASN A 99 3.55 5.82 2.89
N LEU A 100 2.71 4.85 2.48
CA LEU A 100 1.84 4.11 3.39
C LEU A 100 2.63 3.36 4.46
N ARG A 101 3.78 2.80 4.07
CA ARG A 101 4.70 2.15 5.00
C ARG A 101 5.27 3.14 6.02
N ALA A 102 5.75 4.30 5.57
CA ALA A 102 6.30 5.32 6.45
C ALA A 102 5.25 5.81 7.46
N ALA A 103 4.03 6.12 7.00
CA ALA A 103 2.93 6.52 7.88
C ALA A 103 2.63 5.46 8.96
N ALA A 104 2.58 4.17 8.58
CA ALA A 104 2.37 3.09 9.54
C ALA A 104 3.52 2.92 10.55
N GLN A 105 4.75 3.33 10.19
CA GLN A 105 5.89 3.33 11.11
C GLN A 105 5.81 4.50 12.09
N ASP A 106 5.41 5.67 11.62
CA ASP A 106 5.20 6.87 12.44
C ASP A 106 4.06 6.68 13.44
N ASP A 107 2.95 6.06 13.02
CA ASP A 107 1.84 5.71 13.92
C ASP A 107 2.31 4.77 15.03
N ARG A 108 3.06 3.71 14.69
CA ARG A 108 3.62 2.78 15.68
C ARG A 108 4.62 3.44 16.62
N ALA A 109 5.44 4.36 16.11
CA ALA A 109 6.37 5.12 16.94
C ALA A 109 5.62 6.04 17.90
N SER A 110 4.57 6.70 17.42
CA SER A 110 3.70 7.56 18.23
C SER A 110 2.97 6.77 19.31
N GLU A 111 2.43 5.59 18.99
CA GLU A 111 1.84 4.68 19.97
C GLU A 111 2.87 4.21 21.01
N ALA A 112 4.10 3.89 20.60
CA ALA A 112 5.15 3.49 21.53
C ALA A 112 5.53 4.62 22.49
N VAL A 113 5.59 5.87 22.01
CA VAL A 113 5.81 7.05 22.86
C VAL A 113 4.66 7.23 23.84
N TRP A 114 3.41 7.21 23.37
CA TRP A 114 2.22 7.30 24.21
C TRP A 114 2.20 6.21 25.30
N ASN A 115 2.56 4.98 24.94
CA ASN A 115 2.63 3.85 25.87
C ASN A 115 3.78 3.99 26.88
N SER A 116 4.89 4.62 26.50
CA SER A 116 6.02 4.88 27.38
C SER A 116 5.78 6.03 28.35
N GLU A 117 4.92 6.98 28.00
CA GLU A 117 4.62 8.15 28.84
C GLU A 117 3.72 7.79 30.04
N GLY A 118 3.15 6.59 30.05
CA GLY A 118 2.50 6.00 31.21
C GLY A 118 1.39 6.90 31.72
N GLY A 119 0.23 6.87 31.03
CA GLY A 119 -0.93 7.71 31.32
C GLY A 119 -1.15 7.95 32.82
N HIS A 120 -0.74 9.13 33.29
CA HIS A 120 -1.18 9.62 34.58
C HIS A 120 -2.67 9.96 34.38
N VAL A 121 -3.55 9.11 34.91
CA VAL A 121 -4.92 9.53 35.18
C VAL A 121 -4.76 10.75 36.09
N ALA A 122 -5.00 11.94 35.54
CA ALA A 122 -5.18 13.12 36.36
C ALA A 122 -6.34 12.78 37.29
N ASP A 123 -6.02 12.61 38.58
CA ASP A 123 -6.97 12.42 39.65
C ASP A 123 -8.06 13.49 39.47
N PRO A 124 -9.37 13.14 39.43
CA PRO A 124 -10.40 14.14 39.21
C PRO A 124 -10.26 15.20 40.31
N ALA A 125 -9.95 16.42 39.88
CA ALA A 125 -9.66 17.55 40.75
C ALA A 125 -10.72 17.66 41.88
N PRO A 126 -10.33 17.99 43.12
CA PRO A 126 -11.29 18.15 44.20
C PRO A 126 -12.31 19.21 43.81
N ARG A 127 -13.58 18.82 43.69
CA ARG A 127 -14.67 19.77 43.43
C ARG A 127 -14.62 20.88 44.50
N PRO A 128 -14.74 22.16 44.12
CA PRO A 128 -14.79 23.23 45.12
C PRO A 128 -16.03 23.02 46.00
N ARG A 129 -15.77 22.83 47.30
CA ARG A 129 -16.81 22.68 48.31
C ARG A 129 -17.45 24.05 48.50
N ILE A 130 -18.67 24.24 47.98
CA ILE A 130 -19.45 25.47 48.16
C ILE A 130 -19.75 25.63 49.66
N PRO A 131 -19.31 26.72 50.33
CA PRO A 131 -19.70 27.00 51.70
C PRO A 131 -21.20 27.26 51.79
N GLY A 132 -21.84 26.62 52.77
CA GLY A 132 -23.28 26.46 52.86
C GLY A 132 -24.11 27.74 52.81
N ALA A 133 -25.18 27.68 52.01
CA ALA A 133 -26.33 28.56 52.18
C ALA A 133 -27.11 28.09 53.43
N THR A 134 -27.32 29.00 54.37
CA THR A 134 -28.18 28.84 55.54
C THR A 134 -29.63 28.53 55.13
N PRO A 135 -30.38 27.70 55.89
CA PRO A 135 -31.77 27.36 55.56
C PRO A 135 -32.71 28.51 55.93
N GLY A 136 -33.40 29.08 54.93
CA GLY A 136 -34.59 29.90 55.13
C GLY A 136 -35.84 29.03 55.24
N VAL A 137 -36.51 29.13 56.39
CA VAL A 137 -37.70 28.40 56.88
C VAL A 137 -38.92 28.54 55.94
N PRO A 138 -39.83 27.53 55.86
CA PRO A 138 -40.85 27.40 54.84
C PRO A 138 -42.15 28.15 55.18
N ASN A 139 -42.94 28.52 54.16
CA ASN A 139 -44.35 28.89 54.36
C ASN A 139 -45.28 28.04 53.49
N GLN A 140 -46.32 27.55 54.16
CA GLN A 140 -47.27 26.50 53.79
C GLN A 140 -48.37 26.96 52.83
N ALA A 141 -49.01 25.97 52.24
CA ALA A 141 -50.00 26.02 51.18
C ALA A 141 -51.42 26.44 51.61
N LYS A 142 -52.21 26.87 50.63
CA LYS A 142 -53.67 26.69 50.49
C LYS A 142 -54.02 27.04 49.03
N GLY A 143 -54.66 26.26 48.18
CA GLY A 143 -55.69 25.24 48.38
C GLY A 143 -57.04 25.79 47.94
N MET A 144 -57.31 25.84 46.62
CA MET A 144 -58.58 25.57 45.91
C MET A 144 -58.45 25.90 44.42
#